data_AF-A0A957F6M3-F1
#
_entry.id   AF-A0A957F6M3-F1
#
_cell.length_a   1.000
_cell.length_b   1.000
_cell.length_c   1.000
_cell.angle_alpha   90.00
_cell.angle_beta   90.00
_cell.angle_gamma   90.00
#
_symmetry.space_group_name_H-M   'P 1'
#
loop_
_entity.id
_entity.type
_entity.pdbx_description
1 polymer ?
#
loop_
_entity_poly.entity_id
_entity_poly.type
_entity_poly.pdbx_seq_one_letter_code
_entity_poly.pdbx_strand_id
1 'polypeptide(L)'
;MNHSKRNAWRRIGLSVGLGGLLVGLLLGLAARAHAARIINGAYGCGAFVDALQLVPEGKTVLPMDLPRTSGGAIITKNIAIQGGWTEPTQGSDCAGLGATPTVTGTAGLRAAGFVYEAPTTRAGLFYNTAPVLRIDPAVRRLFLENLDLENRNVNPDVDEGGALYGVITDGARVHLRNVFIHSSIASDYGGGMYMELNGGAQLLMEDGRFEQNDASLSGGLDLRVNPGSYVRIDNTVFDDNLTRLIGGLGGGLRLAIDDATVEVNASQFHSNSAGDRGGGLYADMNGGTLTIRYSSFTDNSADYGGGLYVVSSGSAPATVNLVGTQFSGNTPNAYEFSQTGSGVLTINILDQNTYLPLVRNYPAADSARITGITIDADWRYVVSFETYNFTPALPGQHVHFFFNTVQPEYAGNDPGTGSCTPPAGSTDQCQWKLYGGSSPFTGYAETERPPFATHLCILVANPNHSVQLGTGNCVELPINR
;
A
#
# COMPACT_ATOMS: atom_id res chain seq x y z
N MET A 1 36.62 -15.90 -56.69
CA MET A 1 36.55 -17.31 -56.24
C MET A 1 36.82 -17.34 -54.74
N ASN A 2 35.73 -17.50 -53.97
CA ASN A 2 35.53 -18.15 -52.66
C ASN A 2 36.54 -17.92 -51.51
N HIS A 3 36.17 -17.24 -50.40
CA HIS A 3 35.23 -17.65 -49.31
C HIS A 3 35.47 -19.08 -48.80
N SER A 4 35.55 -19.42 -47.52
CA SER A 4 35.42 -18.68 -46.27
C SER A 4 36.16 -19.48 -45.18
N LYS A 5 36.64 -18.80 -44.14
CA LYS A 5 37.28 -19.43 -42.98
C LYS A 5 36.28 -19.57 -41.83
N ARG A 6 36.26 -20.80 -41.29
CA ARG A 6 36.10 -21.18 -39.87
C ARG A 6 34.68 -21.29 -39.30
N ASN A 7 34.26 -22.55 -39.19
CA ASN A 7 33.31 -23.06 -38.21
C ASN A 7 34.05 -23.83 -37.10
N ALA A 8 33.38 -23.93 -35.96
CA ALA A 8 33.59 -24.79 -34.79
C ALA A 8 34.53 -24.26 -33.71
N TRP A 9 33.95 -23.74 -32.62
CA TRP A 9 34.15 -24.22 -31.24
C TRP A 9 32.84 -24.08 -30.45
N ARG A 10 32.70 -24.95 -29.45
CA ARG A 10 31.47 -25.47 -28.82
C ARG A 10 30.85 -24.57 -27.73
N ARG A 11 29.60 -24.93 -27.43
CA ARG A 11 28.66 -24.57 -26.35
C ARG A 11 29.24 -24.55 -24.92
N ILE A 12 28.45 -23.90 -24.04
CA ILE A 12 28.45 -23.73 -22.56
C ILE A 12 28.76 -22.25 -22.25
N GLY A 13 27.94 -21.42 -21.60
CA GLY A 13 26.66 -21.54 -20.91
C GLY A 13 26.60 -20.37 -19.93
N LEU A 14 25.59 -19.51 -20.03
CA LEU A 14 24.90 -18.78 -18.94
C LEU A 14 24.15 -17.58 -19.55
N SER A 15 22.84 -17.74 -19.59
CA SER A 15 21.83 -16.71 -19.75
C SER A 15 21.88 -15.73 -18.58
N VAL A 16 22.40 -14.52 -18.81
CA VAL A 16 22.12 -13.36 -17.97
C VAL A 16 20.92 -12.66 -18.58
N GLY A 17 19.74 -12.98 -18.04
CA GLY A 17 18.47 -12.37 -18.45
C GLY A 17 18.44 -10.91 -18.02
N LEU A 18 18.25 -10.03 -19.00
CA LEU A 18 17.69 -8.70 -18.79
C LEU A 18 16.37 -8.84 -18.01
N GLY A 19 16.32 -8.28 -16.81
CA GLY A 19 15.12 -8.29 -15.97
C GLY A 19 15.34 -7.48 -14.71
N GLY A 20 15.58 -6.17 -14.87
CA GLY A 20 15.89 -5.32 -13.73
C GLY A 20 16.28 -3.91 -14.14
N LEU A 21 15.43 -3.21 -14.88
CA LEU A 21 15.53 -1.77 -15.07
C LEU A 21 14.23 -1.21 -15.67
N LEU A 22 13.25 -1.00 -14.79
CA LEU A 22 12.09 -0.14 -15.05
C LEU A 22 11.51 0.36 -13.71
N VAL A 23 12.38 0.88 -12.85
CA VAL A 23 11.99 1.72 -11.71
C VAL A 23 12.62 3.07 -11.96
N GLY A 24 11.78 4.08 -12.19
CA GLY A 24 12.22 5.47 -12.31
C GLY A 24 11.86 6.15 -13.63
N LEU A 25 10.56 6.27 -13.94
CA LEU A 25 10.04 7.42 -14.70
C LEU A 25 8.50 7.53 -14.60
N LEU A 26 8.00 7.94 -13.43
CA LEU A 26 6.61 8.43 -13.28
C LEU A 26 6.51 9.71 -12.44
N LEU A 27 7.62 10.42 -12.20
CA LEU A 27 7.58 11.82 -11.79
C LEU A 27 7.48 12.69 -13.05
N GLY A 28 6.25 13.08 -13.40
CA GLY A 28 6.04 14.13 -14.40
C GLY A 28 4.91 13.93 -15.39
N LEU A 29 3.73 13.49 -14.96
CA LEU A 29 2.50 13.94 -15.64
C LEU A 29 2.10 15.28 -15.04
N ALA A 30 2.80 16.33 -15.45
CA ALA A 30 2.27 17.67 -15.37
C ALA A 30 0.94 17.68 -16.14
N ALA A 31 -0.15 17.80 -15.40
CA ALA A 31 -1.50 17.98 -15.90
C ALA A 31 -1.57 19.11 -16.93
N ARG A 32 -1.45 18.81 -18.22
CA ARG A 32 -1.63 19.79 -19.30
C ARG A 32 -2.18 19.15 -20.56
N ALA A 33 -3.51 19.11 -20.66
CA ALA A 33 -4.21 19.57 -21.86
C ALA A 33 -5.68 19.82 -21.49
N HIS A 34 -6.12 21.07 -21.61
CA HIS A 34 -7.41 21.60 -21.16
C HIS A 34 -8.47 21.55 -22.27
N ALA A 35 -9.75 21.59 -21.90
CA ALA A 35 -10.90 21.77 -22.78
C ALA A 35 -11.67 23.05 -22.37
N ALA A 36 -12.45 23.59 -23.30
CA ALA A 36 -13.36 24.69 -23.06
C ALA A 36 -14.68 24.17 -22.45
N ARG A 37 -15.34 24.99 -21.63
CA ARG A 37 -16.63 24.68 -20.98
C ARG A 37 -17.70 24.35 -22.03
N ILE A 38 -18.40 23.21 -21.85
CA ILE A 38 -19.77 23.02 -22.35
C ILE A 38 -20.66 23.14 -21.10
N ILE A 39 -21.72 23.93 -21.22
CA ILE A 39 -22.58 24.35 -20.08
C ILE A 39 -23.29 23.16 -19.41
N ASN A 40 -23.30 22.00 -20.07
CA ASN A 40 -23.44 20.70 -19.43
C ASN A 40 -22.17 19.89 -19.78
N GLY A 41 -21.48 19.33 -18.80
CA GLY A 41 -20.63 18.16 -19.04
C GLY A 41 -19.15 18.35 -19.44
N ALA A 42 -18.50 19.43 -19.06
CA ALA A 42 -17.04 19.34 -18.88
C ALA A 42 -16.68 20.24 -17.71
N TYR A 43 -15.88 19.73 -16.78
CA TYR A 43 -15.60 20.37 -15.47
C TYR A 43 -16.68 20.15 -14.39
N GLY A 44 -17.51 19.12 -14.56
CA GLY A 44 -18.37 18.50 -13.54
C GLY A 44 -19.45 19.34 -12.86
N CYS A 45 -19.75 20.53 -13.38
CA CYS A 45 -21.06 21.16 -13.19
C CYS A 45 -22.14 20.44 -14.02
N GLY A 46 -23.37 20.34 -13.52
CA GLY A 46 -24.46 19.61 -14.18
C GLY A 46 -24.20 18.10 -14.21
N ALA A 47 -25.12 17.26 -14.70
CA ALA A 47 -25.07 15.81 -14.45
C ALA A 47 -23.69 15.17 -14.78
N PHE A 48 -23.18 14.34 -13.85
CA PHE A 48 -21.86 13.71 -13.99
C PHE A 48 -21.76 12.80 -15.23
N VAL A 49 -22.85 12.10 -15.57
CA VAL A 49 -22.94 11.25 -16.78
C VAL A 49 -22.71 12.08 -18.05
N ASP A 50 -23.35 13.25 -18.16
CA ASP A 50 -23.15 14.15 -19.29
C ASP A 50 -21.69 14.60 -19.35
N ALA A 51 -21.05 14.79 -18.19
CA ALA A 51 -19.64 15.14 -18.11
C ALA A 51 -18.70 14.10 -18.72
N LEU A 52 -18.98 12.82 -18.49
CA LEU A 52 -18.24 11.73 -19.10
C LEU A 52 -18.51 11.60 -20.62
N GLN A 53 -19.73 11.91 -21.07
CA GLN A 53 -20.06 11.87 -22.49
C GLN A 53 -19.38 13.00 -23.27
N LEU A 54 -19.26 14.19 -22.69
CA LEU A 54 -18.79 15.39 -23.38
C LEU A 54 -17.29 15.64 -23.20
N VAL A 55 -16.64 15.06 -22.19
CA VAL A 55 -15.19 15.18 -22.02
C VAL A 55 -14.43 14.61 -23.24
N PRO A 56 -13.49 15.36 -23.85
CA PRO A 56 -12.66 14.83 -24.92
C PRO A 56 -11.62 13.82 -24.41
N GLU A 57 -11.09 13.00 -25.32
CA GLU A 57 -9.99 12.08 -25.05
C GLU A 57 -8.78 12.82 -24.45
N GLY A 58 -8.18 12.26 -23.41
CA GLY A 58 -7.01 12.80 -22.71
C GLY A 58 -7.28 14.01 -21.84
N LYS A 59 -8.56 14.33 -21.56
CA LYS A 59 -8.97 15.47 -20.73
C LYS A 59 -9.44 15.03 -19.34
N THR A 60 -9.78 16.02 -18.51
CA THR A 60 -10.15 15.82 -17.11
C THR A 60 -11.60 16.21 -16.86
N VAL A 61 -12.33 15.36 -16.13
CA VAL A 61 -13.62 15.67 -15.52
C VAL A 61 -13.37 16.13 -14.08
N LEU A 62 -14.00 17.24 -13.68
CA LEU A 62 -13.87 17.80 -12.34
C LEU A 62 -15.23 17.76 -11.63
N PRO A 63 -15.64 16.67 -10.98
CA PRO A 63 -16.98 16.50 -10.40
C PRO A 63 -17.40 17.53 -9.34
N MET A 64 -16.51 18.46 -8.95
CA MET A 64 -16.67 19.43 -7.86
C MET A 64 -16.86 18.74 -6.49
N ASP A 65 -17.03 19.50 -5.42
CA ASP A 65 -17.03 19.03 -4.03
C ASP A 65 -18.41 18.57 -3.52
N LEU A 66 -19.49 19.06 -4.12
CA LEU A 66 -20.84 18.62 -3.77
C LEU A 66 -21.03 17.13 -4.10
N PRO A 67 -21.60 16.30 -3.21
CA PRO A 67 -21.91 14.91 -3.51
C PRO A 67 -22.95 14.79 -4.63
N ARG A 68 -22.71 13.88 -5.59
CA ARG A 68 -23.54 13.74 -6.81
C ARG A 68 -23.73 12.29 -7.19
N THR A 69 -24.87 11.98 -7.78
CA THR A 69 -25.07 10.66 -8.37
C THR A 69 -24.17 10.48 -9.59
N SER A 70 -23.48 9.34 -9.67
CA SER A 70 -22.74 8.98 -10.87
C SER A 70 -23.65 8.43 -11.98
N GLY A 71 -24.87 8.03 -11.65
CA GLY A 71 -25.78 7.34 -12.57
C GLY A 71 -25.29 5.96 -13.02
N GLY A 72 -24.34 5.35 -12.29
CA GLY A 72 -23.70 4.08 -12.69
C GLY A 72 -22.88 4.22 -13.97
N ALA A 73 -22.24 5.37 -14.16
CA ALA A 73 -21.61 5.71 -15.41
C ALA A 73 -20.48 4.75 -15.83
N ILE A 74 -20.40 4.53 -17.14
CA ILE A 74 -19.32 3.77 -17.78
C ILE A 74 -18.29 4.76 -18.33
N ILE A 75 -17.05 4.63 -17.88
CA ILE A 75 -15.90 5.36 -18.36
C ILE A 75 -15.43 4.69 -19.65
N THR A 76 -15.55 5.38 -20.78
CA THR A 76 -15.27 4.85 -22.13
C THR A 76 -14.08 5.50 -22.84
N LYS A 77 -13.44 6.48 -22.20
CA LYS A 77 -12.37 7.31 -22.78
C LYS A 77 -11.15 7.31 -21.89
N ASN A 78 -9.97 7.55 -22.47
CA ASN A 78 -8.77 7.77 -21.68
C ASN A 78 -8.80 9.15 -21.05
N ILE A 79 -9.18 9.25 -19.78
CA ILE A 79 -9.40 10.53 -19.10
C ILE A 79 -8.83 10.53 -17.69
N ALA A 80 -8.85 11.70 -17.07
CA ALA A 80 -8.74 11.83 -15.62
C ALA A 80 -10.09 12.25 -15.02
N ILE A 81 -10.38 11.81 -13.81
CA ILE A 81 -11.49 12.31 -12.99
C ILE A 81 -10.85 12.81 -11.69
N GLN A 82 -10.91 14.13 -11.47
CA GLN A 82 -10.18 14.78 -10.39
C GLN A 82 -11.13 15.60 -9.52
N GLY A 83 -11.29 15.17 -8.27
CA GLY A 83 -11.96 15.95 -7.24
C GLY A 83 -11.03 16.97 -6.56
N GLY A 84 -11.51 17.52 -5.43
CA GLY A 84 -10.79 18.53 -4.65
C GLY A 84 -10.95 19.96 -5.15
N TRP A 85 -11.85 20.17 -6.11
CA TRP A 85 -12.25 21.50 -6.58
C TRP A 85 -13.58 21.91 -5.94
N THR A 86 -13.60 23.11 -5.37
CA THR A 86 -14.78 23.74 -4.80
C THR A 86 -15.21 24.91 -5.68
N GLU A 87 -16.51 25.01 -5.93
CA GLU A 87 -17.09 26.09 -6.72
C GLU A 87 -17.11 27.43 -5.96
N PRO A 88 -17.09 28.59 -6.66
CA PRO A 88 -17.05 29.90 -6.02
C PRO A 88 -18.32 30.23 -5.22
N THR A 89 -19.43 29.56 -5.53
CA THR A 89 -20.72 29.71 -4.86
C THR A 89 -21.22 28.33 -4.47
N GLN A 90 -20.87 27.92 -3.25
CA GLN A 90 -21.14 26.58 -2.74
C GLN A 90 -22.64 26.22 -2.81
N GLY A 91 -22.94 25.01 -3.30
CA GLY A 91 -24.30 24.48 -3.37
C GLY A 91 -25.08 24.91 -4.63
N SER A 92 -24.42 25.59 -5.58
CA SER A 92 -25.08 26.13 -6.76
C SER A 92 -24.93 25.25 -8.01
N ASP A 93 -24.08 24.22 -7.99
CA ASP A 93 -23.75 23.41 -9.19
C ASP A 93 -23.43 24.32 -10.40
N CYS A 94 -22.66 25.36 -10.11
CA CYS A 94 -22.25 26.42 -11.02
C CYS A 94 -23.40 27.27 -11.60
N ALA A 95 -24.64 27.16 -11.09
CA ALA A 95 -25.81 27.90 -11.56
C ALA A 95 -25.67 29.43 -11.38
N GLY A 96 -24.87 29.87 -10.40
CA GLY A 96 -24.61 31.29 -10.14
C GLY A 96 -23.57 31.94 -11.07
N LEU A 97 -22.87 31.17 -11.91
CA LEU A 97 -21.74 31.70 -12.69
C LEU A 97 -22.17 32.47 -13.95
N GLY A 98 -23.43 32.44 -14.37
CA GLY A 98 -23.88 33.12 -15.60
C GLY A 98 -23.14 32.68 -16.88
N ALA A 99 -23.27 33.47 -17.96
CA ALA A 99 -22.49 33.31 -19.19
C ALA A 99 -21.08 33.92 -19.00
N THR A 100 -20.19 33.16 -18.35
CA THR A 100 -18.82 33.57 -17.97
C THR A 100 -17.74 32.86 -18.80
N PRO A 101 -16.54 33.46 -18.94
CA PRO A 101 -15.63 33.28 -20.07
C PRO A 101 -15.10 31.86 -20.16
N THR A 102 -14.60 31.49 -21.35
CA THR A 102 -13.94 30.22 -21.63
C THR A 102 -12.85 29.95 -20.59
N VAL A 103 -13.17 29.19 -19.54
CA VAL A 103 -12.23 28.86 -18.49
C VAL A 103 -11.29 27.78 -19.01
N THR A 104 -10.03 28.13 -19.26
CA THR A 104 -9.01 27.19 -19.71
C THR A 104 -7.99 26.95 -18.59
N GLY A 105 -8.08 25.75 -18.03
CA GLY A 105 -7.13 25.24 -17.05
C GLY A 105 -7.13 25.87 -15.68
N THR A 106 -6.19 25.43 -14.86
CA THR A 106 -6.11 25.71 -13.41
C THR A 106 -6.08 27.20 -13.11
N ALA A 107 -5.33 27.99 -13.89
CA ALA A 107 -5.27 29.44 -13.71
C ALA A 107 -6.61 30.11 -14.06
N GLY A 108 -7.29 29.64 -15.11
CA GLY A 108 -8.63 30.09 -15.45
C GLY A 108 -9.64 29.74 -14.37
N LEU A 109 -9.60 28.53 -13.83
CA LEU A 109 -10.49 28.08 -12.75
C LEU A 109 -10.33 28.96 -11.51
N ARG A 110 -9.09 29.22 -11.09
CA ARG A 110 -8.81 30.14 -9.98
C ARG A 110 -9.25 31.57 -10.27
N ALA A 111 -9.05 32.07 -11.49
CA ALA A 111 -9.51 33.40 -11.89
C ALA A 111 -11.04 33.50 -11.91
N ALA A 112 -11.74 32.39 -12.18
CA ALA A 112 -13.19 32.27 -12.09
C ALA A 112 -13.69 32.01 -10.65
N GLY A 113 -12.79 31.98 -9.66
CA GLY A 113 -13.10 31.85 -8.23
C GLY A 113 -13.14 30.42 -7.69
N PHE A 114 -12.83 29.41 -8.51
CA PHE A 114 -12.78 28.02 -8.03
C PHE A 114 -11.54 27.82 -7.16
N VAL A 115 -11.70 27.06 -6.07
CA VAL A 115 -10.63 26.77 -5.12
C VAL A 115 -10.24 25.30 -5.27
N TYR A 116 -8.95 25.01 -5.15
CA TYR A 116 -8.44 23.63 -5.14
C TYR A 116 -7.81 23.35 -3.78
N GLU A 117 -8.38 22.38 -3.06
CA GLU A 117 -8.11 22.10 -1.64
C GLU A 117 -7.80 20.62 -1.39
N ALA A 118 -7.31 19.90 -2.40
CA ALA A 118 -6.78 18.55 -2.21
C ALA A 118 -5.49 18.57 -1.35
N PRO A 119 -5.15 17.48 -0.64
CA PRO A 119 -5.86 16.20 -0.60
C PRO A 119 -7.03 16.17 0.40
N THR A 120 -7.26 17.26 1.14
CA THR A 120 -8.28 17.33 2.20
C THR A 120 -9.71 17.37 1.68
N THR A 121 -9.93 17.97 0.51
CA THR A 121 -11.23 17.97 -0.17
C THR A 121 -11.24 16.91 -1.27
N ARG A 122 -12.31 16.12 -1.33
CA ARG A 122 -12.58 15.10 -2.36
C ARG A 122 -13.96 15.32 -2.96
N ALA A 123 -14.19 14.74 -4.13
CA ALA A 123 -15.50 14.76 -4.78
C ALA A 123 -16.29 13.50 -4.45
N GLY A 124 -17.48 13.66 -3.87
CA GLY A 124 -18.37 12.56 -3.56
C GLY A 124 -19.17 12.08 -4.77
N LEU A 125 -19.00 10.82 -5.15
CA LEU A 125 -19.82 10.15 -6.17
C LEU A 125 -20.52 8.95 -5.54
N PHE A 126 -21.83 8.85 -5.74
CA PHE A 126 -22.61 7.73 -5.23
C PHE A 126 -23.57 7.16 -6.27
N TYR A 127 -23.89 5.87 -6.14
CA TYR A 127 -24.93 5.21 -6.91
C TYR A 127 -25.30 3.89 -6.26
N ASN A 128 -26.60 3.63 -6.11
CA ASN A 128 -27.10 2.53 -5.28
C ASN A 128 -27.86 1.46 -6.10
N THR A 129 -27.61 1.30 -7.40
CA THR A 129 -28.25 0.23 -8.20
C THR A 129 -27.29 -0.55 -9.08
N ALA A 130 -26.03 -0.13 -9.14
CA ALA A 130 -24.93 -0.68 -9.95
C ALA A 130 -23.63 -0.16 -9.33
N PRO A 131 -22.44 -0.59 -9.79
CA PRO A 131 -21.20 0.06 -9.43
C PRO A 131 -21.28 1.58 -9.63
N VAL A 132 -20.74 2.37 -8.72
CA VAL A 132 -20.68 3.85 -8.85
C VAL A 132 -19.99 4.21 -10.17
N LEU A 133 -18.88 3.55 -10.49
CA LEU A 133 -18.18 3.74 -11.75
C LEU A 133 -17.84 2.37 -12.36
N ARG A 134 -17.97 2.28 -13.67
CA ARG A 134 -17.53 1.11 -14.45
C ARG A 134 -16.47 1.52 -15.44
N ILE A 135 -15.42 0.72 -15.60
CA ILE A 135 -14.37 0.96 -16.59
C ILE A 135 -14.65 0.09 -17.81
N ASP A 136 -14.84 0.72 -18.97
CA ASP A 136 -14.94 0.01 -20.24
C ASP A 136 -13.57 -0.62 -20.60
N PRO A 137 -13.52 -1.89 -21.05
CA PRO A 137 -12.27 -2.56 -21.42
C PRO A 137 -11.45 -1.86 -22.51
N ALA A 138 -12.06 -0.98 -23.31
CA ALA A 138 -11.36 -0.18 -24.31
C ALA A 138 -10.50 0.94 -23.70
N VAL A 139 -10.72 1.32 -22.43
CA VAL A 139 -9.91 2.32 -21.73
C VAL A 139 -8.50 1.79 -21.51
N ARG A 140 -7.51 2.54 -22.00
CA ARG A 140 -6.08 2.21 -21.91
C ARG A 140 -5.37 3.05 -20.85
N ARG A 141 -5.87 4.22 -20.49
CA ARG A 141 -5.30 5.12 -19.48
C ARG A 141 -6.40 5.83 -18.69
N LEU A 142 -6.48 5.54 -17.40
CA LEU A 142 -7.41 6.20 -16.49
C LEU A 142 -6.68 6.71 -15.25
N PHE A 143 -6.99 7.93 -14.84
CA PHE A 143 -6.53 8.49 -13.58
C PHE A 143 -7.72 8.96 -12.74
N LEU A 144 -7.92 8.38 -11.57
CA LEU A 144 -8.93 8.80 -10.61
C LEU A 144 -8.21 9.42 -9.40
N GLU A 145 -8.55 10.66 -9.07
CA GLU A 145 -7.85 11.40 -8.02
C GLU A 145 -8.81 12.18 -7.11
N ASN A 146 -8.62 12.10 -5.80
CA ASN A 146 -9.38 12.85 -4.79
C ASN A 146 -10.89 12.58 -4.86
N LEU A 147 -11.30 11.31 -4.81
CA LEU A 147 -12.71 10.92 -4.91
C LEU A 147 -13.15 10.18 -3.65
N ASP A 148 -14.39 10.43 -3.21
CA ASP A 148 -15.12 9.59 -2.27
C ASP A 148 -16.17 8.82 -3.09
N LEU A 149 -16.11 7.49 -3.11
CA LEU A 149 -17.04 6.63 -3.84
C LEU A 149 -17.85 5.79 -2.85
N GLU A 150 -19.17 5.82 -3.00
CA GLU A 150 -20.08 5.17 -2.06
C GLU A 150 -21.26 4.48 -2.76
N ASN A 151 -21.53 3.24 -2.39
CA ASN A 151 -22.70 2.47 -2.83
C ASN A 151 -23.38 1.77 -1.65
N ARG A 152 -24.35 2.43 -1.02
CA ARG A 152 -25.11 1.86 0.11
C ARG A 152 -26.20 0.87 -0.32
N ASN A 153 -26.10 0.29 -1.52
CA ASN A 153 -27.16 -0.56 -2.04
C ASN A 153 -27.29 -1.86 -1.24
N VAL A 154 -28.41 -2.02 -0.56
CA VAL A 154 -28.78 -3.29 0.11
C VAL A 154 -29.44 -4.29 -0.85
N ASN A 155 -29.67 -3.89 -2.11
CA ASN A 155 -30.32 -4.72 -3.13
C ASN A 155 -29.27 -5.61 -3.84
N PRO A 156 -29.43 -6.95 -3.86
CA PRO A 156 -28.45 -7.93 -4.33
C PRO A 156 -28.05 -7.87 -5.83
N ASP A 157 -28.48 -6.87 -6.59
CA ASP A 157 -28.29 -6.80 -8.05
C ASP A 157 -26.90 -6.27 -8.49
N VAL A 158 -25.99 -5.96 -7.57
CA VAL A 158 -24.60 -5.59 -7.91
C VAL A 158 -23.70 -6.78 -7.65
N ASP A 159 -23.54 -7.64 -8.66
CA ASP A 159 -22.71 -8.85 -8.58
C ASP A 159 -21.31 -8.53 -8.05
N GLU A 160 -20.65 -7.50 -8.60
CA GLU A 160 -19.23 -7.24 -8.38
C GLU A 160 -18.92 -5.74 -8.30
N GLY A 161 -18.05 -5.33 -7.37
CA GLY A 161 -17.47 -3.98 -7.35
C GLY A 161 -18.46 -2.88 -7.00
N GLY A 162 -18.92 -2.83 -5.74
CA GLY A 162 -19.99 -1.90 -5.32
C GLY A 162 -19.71 -0.43 -5.66
N ALA A 163 -18.51 0.06 -5.45
CA ALA A 163 -18.11 1.39 -5.89
C ALA A 163 -17.48 1.39 -7.29
N LEU A 164 -16.49 0.52 -7.52
CA LEU A 164 -15.72 0.54 -8.76
C LEU A 164 -15.59 -0.87 -9.34
N TYR A 165 -15.90 -0.99 -10.62
CA TYR A 165 -15.85 -2.26 -11.35
C TYR A 165 -15.11 -2.09 -12.69
N GLY A 166 -14.27 -3.05 -13.07
CA GLY A 166 -13.68 -3.02 -14.41
C GLY A 166 -12.77 -4.18 -14.79
N VAL A 167 -12.46 -4.24 -16.08
CA VAL A 167 -11.42 -5.10 -16.66
C VAL A 167 -10.35 -4.22 -17.29
N ILE A 168 -9.12 -4.33 -16.79
CA ILE A 168 -7.95 -3.61 -17.30
C ILE A 168 -7.25 -4.52 -18.32
N THR A 169 -7.34 -4.15 -19.60
CA THR A 169 -6.87 -4.95 -20.74
C THR A 169 -5.37 -4.80 -21.02
N ASP A 170 -4.86 -5.57 -21.98
CA ASP A 170 -3.43 -5.77 -22.18
C ASP A 170 -2.62 -4.48 -22.40
N GLY A 171 -1.76 -4.13 -21.46
CA GLY A 171 -0.94 -2.90 -21.45
C GLY A 171 -1.68 -1.63 -21.03
N ALA A 172 -2.94 -1.72 -20.58
CA ALA A 172 -3.69 -0.59 -20.03
C ALA A 172 -3.18 -0.21 -18.63
N ARG A 173 -3.37 1.05 -18.25
CA ARG A 173 -2.97 1.58 -16.94
C ARG A 173 -4.11 2.32 -16.27
N VAL A 174 -4.41 1.93 -15.04
CA VAL A 174 -5.33 2.64 -14.15
C VAL A 174 -4.56 3.09 -12.93
N HIS A 175 -4.68 4.36 -12.56
CA HIS A 175 -4.06 4.92 -11.37
C HIS A 175 -5.12 5.58 -10.50
N LEU A 176 -5.23 5.12 -9.27
CA LEU A 176 -6.11 5.64 -8.23
C LEU A 176 -5.24 6.35 -7.20
N ARG A 177 -5.50 7.62 -6.93
CA ARG A 177 -4.73 8.40 -5.95
C ARG A 177 -5.64 9.18 -5.02
N ASN A 178 -5.50 9.01 -3.71
CA ASN A 178 -6.40 9.64 -2.74
C ASN A 178 -7.88 9.35 -3.07
N VAL A 179 -8.17 8.08 -3.34
CA VAL A 179 -9.53 7.58 -3.63
C VAL A 179 -10.01 6.77 -2.45
N PHE A 180 -11.13 7.19 -1.89
CA PHE A 180 -11.75 6.61 -0.70
C PHE A 180 -13.01 5.89 -1.16
N ILE A 181 -13.06 4.58 -0.93
CA ILE A 181 -14.18 3.72 -1.26
C ILE A 181 -14.76 3.25 0.06
N HIS A 182 -15.97 3.71 0.37
CA HIS A 182 -16.54 3.45 1.68
C HIS A 182 -18.01 3.08 1.61
N SER A 183 -18.47 2.36 2.64
CA SER A 183 -19.89 2.00 2.82
C SER A 183 -20.50 1.39 1.56
N SER A 184 -19.69 0.63 0.80
CA SER A 184 -20.07 0.09 -0.51
C SER A 184 -20.37 -1.39 -0.43
N ILE A 185 -21.42 -1.81 -1.15
CA ILE A 185 -21.99 -3.14 -1.04
C ILE A 185 -22.02 -3.83 -2.41
N ALA A 186 -21.56 -5.08 -2.47
CA ALA A 186 -21.71 -5.99 -3.61
C ALA A 186 -22.34 -7.33 -3.17
N SER A 187 -22.99 -8.05 -4.08
CA SER A 187 -23.59 -9.35 -3.78
C SER A 187 -22.59 -10.49 -3.83
N ASP A 188 -21.55 -10.45 -4.68
CA ASP A 188 -20.52 -11.49 -4.72
C ASP A 188 -19.14 -10.97 -4.28
N TYR A 189 -18.45 -10.21 -5.14
CA TYR A 189 -17.04 -9.88 -4.95
C TYR A 189 -16.76 -8.37 -4.89
N GLY A 190 -15.83 -7.99 -4.01
CA GLY A 190 -15.32 -6.62 -3.93
C GLY A 190 -16.43 -5.61 -3.61
N GLY A 191 -16.94 -5.64 -2.37
CA GLY A 191 -17.95 -4.71 -1.88
C GLY A 191 -17.61 -3.26 -2.18
N GLY A 192 -16.33 -2.90 -2.08
CA GLY A 192 -15.81 -1.63 -2.57
C GLY A 192 -15.44 -1.68 -4.03
N MET A 193 -14.48 -2.53 -4.39
CA MET A 193 -13.94 -2.58 -5.74
C MET A 193 -13.64 -3.99 -6.22
N TYR A 194 -13.98 -4.26 -7.47
CA TYR A 194 -13.59 -5.46 -8.20
C TYR A 194 -12.84 -5.07 -9.47
N MET A 195 -11.65 -5.65 -9.68
CA MET A 195 -10.89 -5.48 -10.92
C MET A 195 -10.30 -6.79 -11.42
N GLU A 196 -10.41 -7.00 -12.73
CA GLU A 196 -9.64 -8.02 -13.44
C GLU A 196 -8.54 -7.36 -14.28
N LEU A 197 -7.31 -7.86 -14.19
CA LEU A 197 -6.16 -7.35 -14.91
C LEU A 197 -5.61 -8.42 -15.85
N ASN A 198 -5.43 -8.07 -17.12
CA ASN A 198 -5.00 -8.98 -18.17
C ASN A 198 -3.78 -8.44 -18.92
N GLY A 199 -2.71 -9.23 -19.06
CA GLY A 199 -1.58 -9.00 -19.97
C GLY A 199 -0.86 -7.66 -19.82
N GLY A 200 0.21 -7.53 -19.03
CA GLY A 200 0.91 -6.23 -18.92
C GLY A 200 0.06 -5.06 -18.39
N ALA A 201 -1.18 -5.32 -17.95
CA ALA A 201 -2.07 -4.36 -17.32
C ALA A 201 -1.46 -3.86 -16.01
N GLN A 202 -1.68 -2.58 -15.69
CA GLN A 202 -1.15 -1.97 -14.48
C GLN A 202 -2.25 -1.28 -13.68
N LEU A 203 -2.38 -1.64 -12.40
CA LEU A 203 -3.16 -0.91 -11.42
C LEU A 203 -2.22 -0.33 -10.37
N LEU A 204 -2.22 1.00 -10.25
CA LEU A 204 -1.48 1.73 -9.24
C LEU A 204 -2.46 2.39 -8.28
N MET A 205 -2.28 2.19 -6.98
CA MET A 205 -3.11 2.75 -5.93
C MET A 205 -2.21 3.44 -4.91
N GLU A 206 -2.50 4.71 -4.62
CA GLU A 206 -1.70 5.54 -3.71
C GLU A 206 -2.63 6.32 -2.78
N ASP A 207 -2.30 6.37 -1.49
CA ASP A 207 -2.99 7.20 -0.49
C ASP A 207 -4.51 6.90 -0.39
N GLY A 208 -4.92 5.65 -0.62
CA GLY A 208 -6.32 5.26 -0.71
C GLY A 208 -6.94 4.81 0.63
N ARG A 209 -8.27 4.62 0.64
CA ARG A 209 -8.99 4.01 1.76
C ARG A 209 -10.13 3.10 1.26
N PHE A 210 -10.26 1.93 1.86
CA PHE A 210 -11.39 1.01 1.73
C PHE A 210 -11.98 0.82 3.11
N GLU A 211 -13.16 1.38 3.36
CA GLU A 211 -13.77 1.40 4.69
C GLU A 211 -15.20 0.87 4.67
N GLN A 212 -15.56 -0.03 5.59
CA GLN A 212 -16.95 -0.45 5.77
C GLN A 212 -17.59 -0.98 4.49
N ASN A 213 -16.80 -1.65 3.65
CA ASN A 213 -17.32 -2.28 2.46
C ASN A 213 -17.68 -3.73 2.74
N ASP A 214 -18.71 -4.21 2.05
CA ASP A 214 -19.36 -5.47 2.35
C ASP A 214 -19.67 -6.26 1.06
N ALA A 215 -19.22 -7.51 0.97
CA ALA A 215 -19.71 -8.45 -0.04
C ALA A 215 -19.96 -9.85 0.52
N SER A 216 -20.61 -10.72 -0.25
CA SER A 216 -20.83 -12.09 0.24
C SER A 216 -19.54 -12.91 0.28
N LEU A 217 -18.65 -12.74 -0.71
CA LEU A 217 -17.46 -13.59 -0.91
C LEU A 217 -16.13 -12.86 -0.69
N SER A 218 -16.03 -11.54 -0.94
CA SER A 218 -14.82 -10.76 -0.68
C SER A 218 -15.09 -9.28 -0.38
N GLY A 219 -14.60 -8.77 0.75
CA GLY A 219 -15.16 -7.57 1.38
C GLY A 219 -14.77 -6.25 0.71
N GLY A 220 -13.58 -5.73 0.99
CA GLY A 220 -13.16 -4.41 0.53
C GLY A 220 -12.80 -4.36 -0.95
N LEU A 221 -11.76 -5.09 -1.31
CA LEU A 221 -11.16 -5.10 -2.63
C LEU A 221 -10.93 -6.53 -3.11
N ASP A 222 -11.40 -6.84 -4.33
CA ASP A 222 -11.07 -8.09 -5.03
C ASP A 222 -10.29 -7.79 -6.31
N LEU A 223 -9.12 -8.42 -6.43
CA LEU A 223 -8.27 -8.33 -7.62
C LEU A 223 -8.02 -9.72 -8.21
N ARG A 224 -8.40 -9.89 -9.47
CA ARG A 224 -7.92 -10.99 -10.32
C ARG A 224 -6.76 -10.49 -11.18
N VAL A 225 -5.57 -10.97 -10.89
CA VAL A 225 -4.31 -10.48 -11.47
C VAL A 225 -3.72 -11.58 -12.37
N ASN A 226 -4.10 -11.55 -13.66
CA ASN A 226 -3.73 -12.57 -14.64
C ASN A 226 -2.30 -12.34 -15.19
N PRO A 227 -1.71 -13.32 -15.91
CA PRO A 227 -0.30 -13.35 -16.24
C PRO A 227 0.24 -12.07 -16.89
N GLY A 228 1.43 -11.66 -16.43
CA GLY A 228 2.12 -10.46 -16.90
C GLY A 228 1.56 -9.13 -16.38
N SER A 229 0.47 -9.13 -15.60
CA SER A 229 -0.08 -7.92 -14.99
C SER A 229 0.71 -7.49 -13.76
N TYR A 230 0.60 -6.21 -13.40
CA TYR A 230 1.27 -5.61 -12.24
C TYR A 230 0.28 -4.78 -11.40
N VAL A 231 0.27 -5.03 -10.10
CA VAL A 231 -0.50 -4.25 -9.13
C VAL A 231 0.45 -3.66 -8.10
N ARG A 232 0.28 -2.38 -7.79
CA ARG A 232 0.93 -1.73 -6.65
C ARG A 232 -0.08 -0.96 -5.82
N ILE A 233 -0.10 -1.26 -4.52
CA ILE A 233 -0.94 -0.63 -3.52
C ILE A 233 -0.02 -0.02 -2.48
N ASP A 234 0.02 1.31 -2.43
CA ASP A 234 0.85 2.07 -1.52
C ASP A 234 -0.02 2.91 -0.58
N ASN A 235 0.39 2.98 0.68
CA ASN A 235 -0.21 3.87 1.68
C ASN A 235 -1.74 3.81 1.70
N THR A 236 -2.30 2.61 1.63
CA THR A 236 -3.74 2.40 1.58
C THR A 236 -4.23 1.80 2.88
N VAL A 237 -5.37 2.29 3.38
CA VAL A 237 -6.01 1.79 4.59
C VAL A 237 -7.22 0.93 4.22
N PHE A 238 -7.26 -0.31 4.71
CA PHE A 238 -8.39 -1.23 4.67
C PHE A 238 -8.94 -1.35 6.08
N ASP A 239 -10.15 -0.82 6.31
CA ASP A 239 -10.73 -0.69 7.63
C ASP A 239 -12.17 -1.22 7.68
N ASP A 240 -12.48 -2.07 8.66
CA ASP A 240 -13.85 -2.54 8.93
C ASP A 240 -14.57 -3.12 7.69
N ASN A 241 -13.84 -3.77 6.78
CA ASN A 241 -14.44 -4.42 5.63
C ASN A 241 -14.83 -5.87 5.97
N LEU A 242 -15.97 -6.33 5.47
CA LEU A 242 -16.59 -7.58 5.90
C LEU A 242 -16.98 -8.47 4.71
N THR A 243 -16.89 -9.79 4.90
CA THR A 243 -17.64 -10.76 4.09
C THR A 243 -18.85 -11.33 4.83
N ARG A 244 -20.02 -11.42 4.20
CA ARG A 244 -21.24 -11.92 4.88
C ARG A 244 -21.31 -13.44 5.02
N LEU A 245 -20.72 -14.19 4.10
CA LEU A 245 -20.86 -15.64 4.10
C LEU A 245 -19.71 -16.30 4.86
N ILE A 246 -20.03 -17.46 5.44
CA ILE A 246 -19.06 -18.33 6.13
C ILE A 246 -17.91 -18.73 5.19
N GLY A 247 -18.14 -18.83 3.88
CA GLY A 247 -17.10 -19.12 2.88
C GLY A 247 -16.36 -17.88 2.35
N GLY A 248 -16.55 -16.71 2.95
CA GLY A 248 -15.96 -15.46 2.49
C GLY A 248 -14.44 -15.40 2.71
N LEU A 249 -13.74 -14.71 1.82
CA LEU A 249 -12.29 -14.64 1.74
C LEU A 249 -11.84 -13.19 1.62
N GLY A 250 -10.79 -12.78 2.34
CA GLY A 250 -10.20 -11.46 2.14
C GLY A 250 -11.16 -10.35 2.55
N GLY A 251 -11.41 -10.20 3.85
CA GLY A 251 -12.30 -9.17 4.38
C GLY A 251 -11.87 -7.78 3.91
N GLY A 252 -10.58 -7.44 4.06
CA GLY A 252 -10.00 -6.22 3.50
C GLY A 252 -9.66 -6.36 2.01
N LEU A 253 -8.83 -7.35 1.68
CA LEU A 253 -8.30 -7.57 0.34
C LEU A 253 -8.28 -9.05 -0.05
N ARG A 254 -8.88 -9.39 -1.19
CA ARG A 254 -8.72 -10.69 -1.86
C ARG A 254 -7.86 -10.54 -3.12
N LEU A 255 -6.81 -11.35 -3.23
CA LEU A 255 -5.93 -11.45 -4.39
C LEU A 255 -6.04 -12.84 -5.01
N ALA A 256 -6.33 -12.91 -6.29
CA ALA A 256 -6.10 -14.09 -7.12
C ALA A 256 -4.98 -13.78 -8.10
N ILE A 257 -3.80 -14.37 -7.89
CA ILE A 257 -2.56 -14.05 -8.61
C ILE A 257 -2.21 -15.24 -9.51
N ASP A 258 -2.11 -15.01 -10.81
CA ASP A 258 -1.70 -16.00 -11.80
C ASP A 258 -0.49 -15.47 -12.58
N ASP A 259 0.70 -16.01 -12.32
CA ASP A 259 2.00 -15.58 -12.88
C ASP A 259 2.16 -14.04 -13.03
N ALA A 260 1.78 -13.32 -11.98
CA ALA A 260 1.74 -11.86 -11.94
C ALA A 260 2.49 -11.31 -10.72
N THR A 261 2.67 -9.98 -10.69
CA THR A 261 3.35 -9.30 -9.58
C THR A 261 2.41 -8.35 -8.84
N VAL A 262 2.32 -8.52 -7.53
CA VAL A 262 1.55 -7.65 -6.64
C VAL A 262 2.45 -7.11 -5.53
N GLU A 263 2.42 -5.79 -5.34
CA GLU A 263 3.14 -5.09 -4.27
C GLU A 263 2.15 -4.35 -3.37
N VAL A 264 2.24 -4.57 -2.05
CA VAL A 264 1.44 -3.90 -1.02
C VAL A 264 2.39 -3.25 -0.01
N ASN A 265 2.54 -1.93 -0.08
CA ASN A 265 3.53 -1.19 0.69
C ASN A 265 2.86 -0.20 1.64
N ALA A 266 3.44 -0.04 2.84
CA ALA A 266 3.05 0.99 3.81
C ALA A 266 1.53 1.03 4.09
N SER A 267 0.85 -0.12 4.02
CA SER A 267 -0.61 -0.19 4.06
C SER A 267 -1.10 -0.76 5.39
N GLN A 268 -2.32 -0.41 5.77
CA GLN A 268 -2.90 -0.78 7.06
C GLN A 268 -4.17 -1.60 6.84
N PHE A 269 -4.25 -2.75 7.48
CA PHE A 269 -5.43 -3.62 7.52
C PHE A 269 -5.93 -3.68 8.95
N HIS A 270 -7.03 -3.00 9.25
CA HIS A 270 -7.62 -2.89 10.58
C HIS A 270 -9.05 -3.42 10.61
N SER A 271 -9.38 -4.23 11.62
CA SER A 271 -10.75 -4.69 11.90
C SER A 271 -11.49 -5.31 10.71
N ASN A 272 -10.79 -5.84 9.72
CA ASN A 272 -11.41 -6.50 8.60
C ASN A 272 -11.79 -7.94 8.97
N SER A 273 -12.91 -8.43 8.46
CA SER A 273 -13.47 -9.72 8.83
C SER A 273 -13.85 -10.55 7.61
N ALA A 274 -13.37 -11.79 7.56
CA ALA A 274 -13.78 -12.80 6.58
C ALA A 274 -14.48 -13.97 7.28
N GLY A 275 -15.35 -14.69 6.57
CA GLY A 275 -16.00 -15.89 7.11
C GLY A 275 -15.04 -17.07 7.22
N ASP A 276 -14.18 -17.29 6.20
CA ASP A 276 -13.30 -18.46 6.11
C ASP A 276 -11.83 -18.05 6.30
N ARG A 277 -11.26 -17.28 5.36
CA ARG A 277 -9.79 -17.05 5.32
C ARG A 277 -9.41 -15.61 5.09
N GLY A 278 -8.34 -15.18 5.77
CA GLY A 278 -7.68 -13.91 5.47
C GLY A 278 -8.57 -12.72 5.80
N GLY A 279 -8.85 -12.49 7.09
CA GLY A 279 -9.68 -11.35 7.52
C GLY A 279 -9.15 -10.04 6.97
N GLY A 280 -7.84 -9.78 7.14
CA GLY A 280 -7.15 -8.65 6.52
C GLY A 280 -6.92 -8.88 5.02
N LEU A 281 -6.15 -9.93 4.69
CA LEU A 281 -5.79 -10.26 3.31
C LEU A 281 -5.87 -11.76 3.05
N TYR A 282 -6.50 -12.15 1.95
CA TYR A 282 -6.41 -13.48 1.36
C TYR A 282 -5.69 -13.44 0.01
N ALA A 283 -4.72 -14.32 -0.22
CA ALA A 283 -4.04 -14.48 -1.50
C ALA A 283 -4.09 -15.93 -1.97
N ASP A 284 -4.64 -16.15 -3.17
CA ASP A 284 -4.54 -17.40 -3.92
C ASP A 284 -3.52 -17.22 -5.05
N MET A 285 -2.45 -18.02 -5.00
CA MET A 285 -1.32 -17.92 -5.90
C MET A 285 -1.23 -19.15 -6.81
N ASN A 286 -1.40 -18.93 -8.12
CA ASN A 286 -1.03 -19.83 -9.19
C ASN A 286 0.29 -19.37 -9.85
N GLY A 287 1.31 -19.17 -9.01
CA GLY A 287 2.61 -18.61 -9.42
C GLY A 287 2.76 -17.11 -9.17
N GLY A 288 3.83 -16.51 -9.69
CA GLY A 288 4.10 -15.08 -9.56
C GLY A 288 4.69 -14.67 -8.21
N THR A 289 4.59 -13.38 -7.89
CA THR A 289 5.17 -12.78 -6.68
C THR A 289 4.19 -11.86 -5.98
N LEU A 290 4.00 -12.09 -4.68
CA LEU A 290 3.34 -11.17 -3.75
C LEU A 290 4.39 -10.58 -2.82
N THR A 291 4.49 -9.26 -2.76
CA THR A 291 5.38 -8.57 -1.82
C THR A 291 4.58 -7.61 -0.94
N ILE A 292 4.66 -7.81 0.37
CA ILE A 292 4.03 -6.96 1.38
C ILE A 292 5.13 -6.31 2.22
N ARG A 293 5.23 -4.98 2.24
CA ARG A 293 6.32 -4.27 2.92
C ARG A 293 5.82 -3.15 3.81
N TYR A 294 6.37 -3.04 5.01
CA TYR A 294 6.12 -1.95 5.95
C TYR A 294 4.63 -1.75 6.25
N SER A 295 3.85 -2.83 6.19
CA SER A 295 2.40 -2.81 6.36
C SER A 295 2.02 -3.33 7.74
N SER A 296 0.80 -3.06 8.20
CA SER A 296 0.29 -3.55 9.48
C SER A 296 -1.05 -4.25 9.34
N PHE A 297 -1.21 -5.38 10.01
CA PHE A 297 -2.44 -6.15 10.11
C PHE A 297 -2.87 -6.21 11.59
N THR A 298 -3.91 -5.49 11.93
CA THR A 298 -4.38 -5.31 13.30
C THR A 298 -5.84 -5.69 13.46
N ASP A 299 -6.16 -6.51 14.47
CA ASP A 299 -7.54 -6.82 14.88
C ASP A 299 -8.42 -7.39 13.75
N ASN A 300 -7.82 -8.05 12.77
CA ASN A 300 -8.57 -8.70 11.69
C ASN A 300 -9.01 -10.12 12.10
N SER A 301 -10.14 -10.58 11.59
CA SER A 301 -10.77 -11.85 12.00
C SER A 301 -11.14 -12.73 10.81
N ALA A 302 -10.89 -14.03 10.92
CA ALA A 302 -11.39 -15.07 10.02
C ALA A 302 -11.42 -16.42 10.75
N ASP A 303 -11.89 -17.50 10.12
CA ASP A 303 -11.69 -18.85 10.67
C ASP A 303 -10.23 -19.32 10.54
N TYR A 304 -9.50 -18.83 9.52
CA TYR A 304 -8.09 -19.13 9.25
C TYR A 304 -7.30 -17.89 8.80
N GLY A 305 -6.09 -17.72 9.33
CA GLY A 305 -5.21 -16.59 8.99
C GLY A 305 -5.87 -15.22 9.12
N GLY A 306 -6.36 -14.87 10.31
CA GLY A 306 -7.12 -13.63 10.57
C GLY A 306 -6.48 -12.37 9.98
N GLY A 307 -5.17 -12.19 10.10
CA GLY A 307 -4.46 -11.10 9.45
C GLY A 307 -4.20 -11.38 7.96
N LEU A 308 -3.44 -12.43 7.67
CA LEU A 308 -3.05 -12.82 6.30
C LEU A 308 -3.26 -14.33 6.09
N TYR A 309 -3.89 -14.71 4.98
CA TYR A 309 -3.91 -16.10 4.53
C TYR A 309 -3.37 -16.18 3.11
N VAL A 310 -2.38 -17.03 2.87
CA VAL A 310 -1.86 -17.31 1.53
C VAL A 310 -2.00 -18.79 1.21
N VAL A 311 -2.55 -19.10 0.04
CA VAL A 311 -2.53 -20.44 -0.54
C VAL A 311 -1.82 -20.45 -1.87
N SER A 312 -0.97 -21.45 -2.08
CA SER A 312 -0.43 -21.79 -3.40
C SER A 312 -1.19 -22.99 -3.95
N SER A 313 -2.08 -22.75 -4.90
CA SER A 313 -2.93 -23.77 -5.53
C SER A 313 -2.38 -24.29 -6.87
N GLY A 314 -1.40 -23.57 -7.43
CA GLY A 314 -0.84 -23.80 -8.76
C GLY A 314 0.27 -24.84 -8.91
N SER A 315 0.66 -25.08 -10.17
CA SER A 315 1.88 -25.82 -10.51
C SER A 315 3.10 -24.93 -10.77
N ALA A 316 2.89 -23.63 -11.00
CA ALA A 316 3.95 -22.64 -11.16
C ALA A 316 4.57 -22.23 -9.81
N PRO A 317 5.87 -21.93 -9.74
CA PRO A 317 6.49 -21.42 -8.52
C PRO A 317 5.89 -20.07 -8.11
N ALA A 318 5.57 -19.93 -6.82
CA ALA A 318 5.05 -18.70 -6.22
C ALA A 318 6.02 -18.18 -5.16
N THR A 319 6.17 -16.85 -5.06
CA THR A 319 6.99 -16.22 -4.04
C THR A 319 6.20 -15.20 -3.23
N VAL A 320 6.28 -15.29 -1.90
CA VAL A 320 5.75 -14.29 -0.97
C VAL A 320 6.92 -13.63 -0.25
N ASN A 321 6.99 -12.30 -0.28
CA ASN A 321 7.96 -11.53 0.48
C ASN A 321 7.22 -10.67 1.51
N LEU A 322 7.44 -10.92 2.80
CA LEU A 322 6.99 -10.06 3.89
C LEU A 322 8.19 -9.27 4.41
N VAL A 323 8.17 -7.94 4.33
CA VAL A 323 9.31 -7.10 4.71
C VAL A 323 8.89 -6.06 5.73
N GLY A 324 9.33 -6.16 6.99
CA GLY A 324 8.97 -5.20 8.03
C GLY A 324 7.45 -5.05 8.25
N THR A 325 6.69 -6.13 8.01
CA THR A 325 5.22 -6.16 8.14
C THR A 325 4.84 -6.61 9.54
N GLN A 326 3.89 -5.94 10.17
CA GLN A 326 3.49 -6.17 11.57
C GLN A 326 2.11 -6.82 11.65
N PHE A 327 1.93 -7.73 12.61
CA PHE A 327 0.66 -8.38 12.90
C PHE A 327 0.34 -8.29 14.39
N SER A 328 -0.85 -7.80 14.76
CA SER A 328 -1.31 -7.71 16.16
C SER A 328 -2.81 -7.95 16.27
N GLY A 329 -3.29 -8.55 17.37
CA GLY A 329 -4.73 -8.67 17.65
C GLY A 329 -5.57 -9.52 16.67
N ASN A 330 -4.97 -10.11 15.64
CA ASN A 330 -5.71 -10.88 14.65
C ASN A 330 -6.17 -12.25 15.19
N THR A 331 -7.37 -12.69 14.80
CA THR A 331 -8.02 -13.92 15.29
C THR A 331 -8.37 -14.88 14.14
N PRO A 332 -8.08 -16.20 14.24
CA PRO A 332 -7.39 -16.88 15.34
C PRO A 332 -5.86 -16.66 15.33
N ASN A 333 -5.27 -16.40 14.16
CA ASN A 333 -3.83 -16.32 13.96
C ASN A 333 -3.45 -15.06 13.17
N ALA A 334 -2.22 -14.58 13.37
CA ALA A 334 -1.64 -13.46 12.64
C ALA A 334 -1.60 -13.72 11.12
N TYR A 335 -1.07 -14.88 10.72
CA TYR A 335 -0.98 -15.28 9.32
C TYR A 335 -0.98 -16.79 9.17
N GLU A 336 -1.30 -17.28 7.98
CA GLU A 336 -1.28 -18.69 7.61
C GLU A 336 -0.82 -18.88 6.15
N PHE A 337 -0.04 -19.93 5.91
CA PHE A 337 0.44 -20.31 4.59
C PHE A 337 0.07 -21.77 4.30
N SER A 338 -0.52 -22.00 3.13
CA SER A 338 -0.96 -23.32 2.68
C SER A 338 -0.42 -23.62 1.28
N GLN A 339 0.07 -24.83 1.07
CA GLN A 339 0.51 -25.31 -0.24
C GLN A 339 -0.33 -26.54 -0.60
N THR A 340 -1.22 -26.38 -1.58
CA THR A 340 -2.10 -27.44 -2.07
C THR A 340 -1.74 -27.87 -3.49
N GLY A 341 -1.11 -26.98 -4.26
CA GLY A 341 -0.57 -27.24 -5.58
C GLY A 341 0.81 -27.90 -5.57
N SER A 342 1.26 -28.36 -6.74
CA SER A 342 2.58 -28.97 -6.94
C SER A 342 3.72 -27.97 -7.14
N GLY A 343 3.39 -26.69 -7.39
CA GLY A 343 4.36 -25.60 -7.53
C GLY A 343 5.00 -25.27 -6.19
N VAL A 344 6.26 -24.84 -6.21
CA VAL A 344 7.00 -24.47 -4.99
C VAL A 344 6.51 -23.11 -4.49
N LEU A 345 6.04 -23.07 -3.24
CA LEU A 345 5.78 -21.82 -2.53
C LEU A 345 7.04 -21.40 -1.75
N THR A 346 7.64 -20.29 -2.15
CA THR A 346 8.77 -19.67 -1.44
C THR A 346 8.25 -18.54 -0.57
N ILE A 347 8.56 -18.57 0.73
CA ILE A 347 8.15 -17.52 1.67
C ILE A 347 9.41 -16.90 2.25
N ASN A 348 9.60 -15.62 1.96
CA ASN A 348 10.69 -14.81 2.50
C ASN A 348 10.09 -13.86 3.52
N ILE A 349 10.37 -14.12 4.79
CA ILE A 349 10.02 -13.20 5.88
C ILE A 349 11.29 -12.44 6.23
N LEU A 350 11.37 -11.22 5.72
CA LEU A 350 12.46 -10.27 5.92
C LEU A 350 12.00 -9.26 6.98
N ASP A 351 11.83 -9.77 8.19
CA ASP A 351 11.42 -8.94 9.31
C ASP A 351 12.52 -7.93 9.63
N GLN A 352 12.12 -6.66 9.71
CA GLN A 352 12.86 -5.69 10.51
C GLN A 352 12.33 -5.65 11.96
N ASN A 353 11.25 -6.36 12.30
CA ASN A 353 10.59 -6.33 13.62
C ASN A 353 9.68 -7.55 13.84
N THR A 354 10.11 -8.58 14.58
CA THR A 354 9.20 -9.60 15.12
C THR A 354 8.32 -9.00 16.23
N TYR A 355 7.08 -8.62 15.93
CA TYR A 355 5.98 -8.75 16.89
C TYR A 355 5.38 -10.13 16.69
N LEU A 356 5.93 -11.13 17.38
CA LEU A 356 5.19 -12.37 17.62
C LEU A 356 4.27 -12.12 18.83
N PRO A 357 2.98 -12.47 18.77
CA PRO A 357 2.21 -12.68 19.99
C PRO A 357 2.95 -13.73 20.83
N LEU A 358 3.09 -13.46 22.12
CA LEU A 358 3.79 -14.29 23.09
C LEU A 358 3.26 -15.74 23.08
N VAL A 359 3.86 -16.61 22.26
CA VAL A 359 3.98 -18.02 22.61
C VAL A 359 5.11 -18.08 23.63
N ARG A 360 4.73 -18.22 24.91
CA ARG A 360 5.65 -18.60 25.97
C ARG A 360 6.29 -19.94 25.59
N ASN A 361 7.56 -19.87 25.18
CA ASN A 361 8.68 -20.80 25.43
C ASN A 361 9.57 -20.92 24.19
N TYR A 362 10.65 -20.12 24.15
CA TYR A 362 11.88 -20.53 23.49
C TYR A 362 13.03 -20.42 24.51
N PRO A 363 13.78 -21.50 24.77
CA PRO A 363 15.01 -21.41 25.54
C PRO A 363 16.18 -20.94 24.63
N ALA A 364 17.05 -20.11 25.22
CA ALA A 364 18.50 -19.99 24.94
C ALA A 364 19.05 -19.16 23.75
N ALA A 365 18.39 -18.10 23.28
CA ALA A 365 19.04 -17.11 22.39
C ALA A 365 19.21 -15.74 23.07
N ASP A 366 20.35 -15.08 22.84
CA ASP A 366 20.65 -13.75 23.38
C ASP A 366 19.69 -12.72 22.78
N SER A 367 19.05 -11.91 23.62
CA SER A 367 18.16 -10.85 23.15
C SER A 367 18.13 -9.64 24.10
N ALA A 368 17.71 -8.49 23.57
CA ALA A 368 17.61 -7.24 24.30
C ALA A 368 16.29 -6.52 23.96
N ARG A 369 15.63 -5.92 24.94
CA ARG A 369 14.32 -5.29 24.76
C ARG A 369 14.24 -3.94 25.45
N ILE A 370 13.96 -2.86 24.72
CA ILE A 370 13.54 -1.58 25.30
C ILE A 370 12.16 -1.79 25.92
N THR A 371 12.04 -1.48 27.21
CA THR A 371 10.82 -1.58 28.02
C THR A 371 10.17 -0.23 28.27
N GLY A 372 10.87 0.88 28.01
CA GLY A 372 10.30 2.22 28.05
C GLY A 372 11.33 3.29 27.69
N ILE A 373 10.85 4.42 27.18
CA ILE A 373 11.67 5.60 26.88
C ILE A 373 11.02 6.81 27.54
N THR A 374 11.79 7.55 28.33
CA THR A 374 11.41 8.87 28.85
C THR A 374 12.45 9.91 28.46
N ILE A 375 12.18 11.19 28.73
CA ILE A 375 13.13 12.29 28.57
C ILE A 375 13.41 12.86 29.96
N ASP A 376 14.68 13.04 30.32
CA ASP A 376 15.08 13.64 31.60
C ASP A 376 15.15 15.19 31.53
N ALA A 377 15.50 15.80 32.67
CA ALA A 377 15.59 17.26 32.79
C ALA A 377 16.68 17.90 31.90
N ASP A 378 17.65 17.10 31.43
CA ASP A 378 18.74 17.53 30.55
C ASP A 378 18.44 17.24 29.08
N TRP A 379 17.18 16.95 28.74
CA TRP A 379 16.70 16.63 27.39
C TRP A 379 17.40 15.41 26.76
N ARG A 380 17.71 14.40 27.59
CA ARG A 380 18.26 13.12 27.14
C ARG A 380 17.22 12.03 27.21
N TYR A 381 17.27 11.11 26.24
CA TYR A 381 16.47 9.90 26.30
C TYR A 381 16.98 9.00 27.42
N VAL A 382 16.10 8.63 28.34
CA VAL A 382 16.33 7.60 29.35
C VAL A 382 15.64 6.33 28.90
N VAL A 383 16.43 5.39 28.39
CA VAL A 383 15.95 4.17 27.73
C VAL A 383 16.08 3.02 28.70
N SER A 384 14.95 2.58 29.25
CA SER A 384 14.89 1.36 30.06
C SER A 384 14.90 0.15 29.14
N PHE A 385 15.74 -0.84 29.44
CA PHE A 385 15.82 -2.08 28.67
C PHE A 385 16.14 -3.31 29.55
N GLU A 386 15.89 -4.49 29.00
CA GLU A 386 16.22 -5.78 29.57
C GLU A 386 17.09 -6.57 28.60
N THR A 387 17.96 -7.44 29.09
CA THR A 387 18.68 -8.44 28.28
C THR A 387 18.39 -9.84 28.79
N TYR A 388 18.40 -10.81 27.88
CA TYR A 388 18.13 -12.20 28.17
C TYR A 388 19.27 -13.06 27.66
N ASN A 389 19.69 -14.04 28.47
CA ASN A 389 20.77 -15.00 28.20
C ASN A 389 22.20 -14.43 28.12
N PHE A 390 22.38 -13.12 28.26
CA PHE A 390 23.68 -12.48 28.44
C PHE A 390 23.61 -11.23 29.34
N THR A 391 24.76 -10.79 29.83
CA THR A 391 24.95 -9.50 30.50
C THR A 391 25.80 -8.62 29.59
N PRO A 392 25.32 -7.43 29.18
CA PRO A 392 26.12 -6.49 28.39
C PRO A 392 27.46 -6.20 29.06
N ALA A 393 28.55 -6.30 28.30
CA ALA A 393 29.89 -5.96 28.75
C ALA A 393 30.77 -5.52 27.58
N LEU A 394 31.71 -4.60 27.86
CA LEU A 394 32.72 -4.17 26.90
C LEU A 394 34.11 -4.31 27.54
N PRO A 395 35.05 -5.08 26.95
CA PRO A 395 34.85 -5.95 25.78
C PRO A 395 33.95 -7.14 26.11
N GLY A 396 33.14 -7.59 25.15
CA GLY A 396 32.16 -8.66 25.36
C GLY A 396 30.95 -8.50 24.46
N GLN A 397 29.94 -9.35 24.65
CA GLN A 397 28.64 -9.17 24.01
C GLN A 397 27.92 -8.00 24.67
N HIS A 398 27.26 -7.17 23.87
CA HIS A 398 26.68 -5.90 24.32
C HIS A 398 25.49 -5.54 23.44
N VAL A 399 24.93 -4.33 23.58
CA VAL A 399 23.79 -3.87 22.77
C VAL A 399 24.14 -2.62 21.98
N HIS A 400 23.49 -2.45 20.83
CA HIS A 400 23.56 -1.23 20.03
C HIS A 400 22.19 -0.54 20.00
N PHE A 401 22.18 0.78 20.19
CA PHE A 401 21.00 1.63 20.10
C PHE A 401 21.04 2.51 18.86
N PHE A 402 19.95 2.60 18.12
CA PHE A 402 19.88 3.34 16.85
C PHE A 402 18.45 3.83 16.57
N PHE A 403 18.31 4.89 15.78
CA PHE A 403 16.99 5.37 15.36
C PHE A 403 16.44 4.53 14.20
N ASN A 404 15.12 4.50 14.02
CA ASN A 404 14.48 3.75 12.91
C ASN A 404 14.79 4.30 11.50
N THR A 405 15.57 5.37 11.40
CA THR A 405 16.18 5.84 10.16
C THR A 405 17.46 5.07 9.80
N VAL A 406 17.99 4.24 10.69
CA VAL A 406 19.15 3.37 10.47
C VAL A 406 18.67 1.94 10.28
N GLN A 407 19.03 1.30 9.15
CA GLN A 407 18.73 -0.13 8.97
C GLN A 407 19.53 -0.97 9.99
N PRO A 408 18.93 -1.98 10.63
CA PRO A 408 19.59 -2.79 11.68
C PRO A 408 20.93 -3.39 11.27
N GLU A 409 21.07 -3.82 10.01
CA GLU A 409 22.33 -4.37 9.47
C GLU A 409 23.50 -3.38 9.48
N TYR A 410 23.22 -2.07 9.48
CA TYR A 410 24.26 -1.03 9.53
C TYR A 410 24.58 -0.57 10.95
N ALA A 411 23.78 -0.97 11.93
CA ALA A 411 23.98 -0.63 13.34
C ALA A 411 25.09 -1.47 14.00
N GLY A 412 26.23 -1.69 13.33
CA GLY A 412 27.40 -2.44 13.84
C GLY A 412 28.54 -2.71 12.84
N ASN A 413 28.51 -2.07 11.66
CA ASN A 413 29.48 -2.27 10.58
C ASN A 413 30.68 -1.31 10.60
N ASP A 414 31.05 -0.74 11.76
CA ASP A 414 32.22 0.15 11.88
C ASP A 414 33.15 -0.26 13.04
N PRO A 415 34.49 -0.25 12.86
CA PRO A 415 35.49 -0.51 13.91
C PRO A 415 35.55 0.55 15.03
N GLY A 416 34.42 0.81 15.70
CA GLY A 416 34.40 1.38 17.04
C GLY A 416 34.22 2.90 17.14
N THR A 417 33.69 3.59 16.12
CA THR A 417 33.41 5.05 16.21
C THR A 417 31.94 5.44 16.29
N GLY A 418 31.00 4.48 16.19
CA GLY A 418 29.55 4.77 16.28
C GLY A 418 29.00 5.56 15.07
N SER A 419 29.73 5.55 13.95
CA SER A 419 29.31 6.14 12.68
C SER A 419 29.43 5.10 11.57
N CYS A 420 28.32 4.71 10.95
CA CYS A 420 28.36 3.89 9.73
C CYS A 420 28.56 4.76 8.49
N THR A 421 29.23 4.22 7.46
CA THR A 421 29.33 4.86 6.14
C THR A 421 28.11 4.43 5.30
N PRO A 422 27.12 5.31 5.01
CA PRO A 422 25.97 4.95 4.20
C PRO A 422 26.35 4.78 2.70
N PRO A 423 25.52 4.12 1.87
CA PRO A 423 25.74 4.00 0.43
C PRO A 423 25.84 5.36 -0.26
N ALA A 424 26.66 5.45 -1.32
CA ALA A 424 26.84 6.68 -2.08
C ALA A 424 25.49 7.20 -2.63
N GLY A 425 25.07 8.38 -2.16
CA GLY A 425 23.81 9.02 -2.54
C GLY A 425 22.71 9.00 -1.46
N SER A 426 22.94 8.35 -0.31
CA SER A 426 22.06 8.46 0.87
C SER A 426 22.36 9.74 1.67
N THR A 427 21.30 10.41 2.11
CA THR A 427 21.35 11.54 3.06
C THR A 427 21.16 11.10 4.52
N ASP A 428 21.10 9.80 4.79
CA ASP A 428 20.79 9.26 6.11
C ASP A 428 22.00 9.41 7.02
N GLN A 429 21.83 10.18 8.11
CA GLN A 429 22.83 10.25 9.16
C GLN A 429 22.83 8.93 9.95
N CYS A 430 23.84 8.13 9.68
CA CYS A 430 24.01 6.77 10.17
C CYS A 430 24.60 6.81 11.59
N GLN A 431 23.76 7.09 12.60
CA GLN A 431 24.15 7.16 14.01
C GLN A 431 23.60 5.97 14.80
N TRP A 432 24.49 5.15 15.34
CA TRP A 432 24.19 4.11 16.32
C TRP A 432 25.20 4.21 17.48
N LYS A 433 24.80 3.80 18.68
CA LYS A 433 25.63 3.87 19.89
C LYS A 433 25.72 2.49 20.53
N LEU A 434 26.94 2.01 20.74
CA LEU A 434 27.18 0.79 21.51
C LEU A 434 27.07 1.05 23.01
N TYR A 435 26.60 0.05 23.75
CA TYR A 435 26.43 0.13 25.18
C TYR A 435 26.62 -1.24 25.84
N GLY A 436 27.60 -1.32 26.74
CA GLY A 436 27.90 -2.52 27.54
C GLY A 436 27.55 -2.38 29.02
N GLY A 437 26.68 -1.43 29.37
CA GLY A 437 26.23 -1.21 30.75
C GLY A 437 24.86 -1.82 31.02
N SER A 438 24.42 -1.75 32.28
CA SER A 438 23.04 -2.08 32.67
C SER A 438 22.06 -0.96 32.27
N SER A 439 20.78 -1.30 32.19
CA SER A 439 19.70 -0.31 32.07
C SER A 439 19.72 0.72 33.22
N PRO A 440 19.39 2.01 32.97
CA PRO A 440 18.98 2.58 31.67
C PRO A 440 20.15 3.03 30.79
N PHE A 441 19.91 3.14 29.49
CA PHE A 441 20.81 3.79 28.54
C PHE A 441 20.42 5.27 28.35
N THR A 442 21.41 6.18 28.44
CA THR A 442 21.20 7.64 28.33
C THR A 442 22.04 8.29 27.23
N GLY A 443 22.44 7.51 26.22
CA GLY A 443 23.44 7.94 25.24
C GLY A 443 22.97 8.95 24.20
N TYR A 444 21.67 9.11 23.95
CA TYR A 444 21.15 10.09 23.00
C TYR A 444 20.51 11.30 23.68
N ALA A 445 20.92 12.51 23.26
CA ALA A 445 20.14 13.72 23.47
C ALA A 445 18.99 13.80 22.45
N GLU A 446 17.90 14.49 22.80
CA GLU A 446 16.79 14.73 21.87
C GLU A 446 17.26 15.45 20.59
N THR A 447 18.23 16.36 20.71
CA THR A 447 18.82 17.09 19.57
C THR A 447 19.57 16.19 18.59
N GLU A 448 19.91 14.96 18.97
CA GLU A 448 20.55 13.96 18.10
C GLU A 448 19.52 13.13 17.31
N ARG A 449 18.21 13.32 17.53
CA ARG A 449 17.14 12.65 16.79
C ARG A 449 17.15 13.10 15.32
N PRO A 450 17.32 12.19 14.35
CA PRO A 450 17.25 12.52 12.93
C PRO A 450 15.85 13.02 12.53
N PRO A 451 15.72 13.88 11.51
CA PRO A 451 14.44 14.20 10.90
C PRO A 451 13.68 12.93 10.53
N PHE A 452 12.37 12.88 10.83
CA PHE A 452 11.48 11.73 10.59
C PHE A 452 11.72 10.47 11.42
N ALA A 453 12.72 10.43 12.29
CA ALA A 453 12.85 9.33 13.25
C ALA A 453 11.63 9.33 14.18
N THR A 454 10.88 8.23 14.21
CA THR A 454 9.70 8.06 15.08
C THR A 454 9.96 7.10 16.22
N HIS A 455 11.03 6.28 16.12
CA HIS A 455 11.34 5.23 17.09
C HIS A 455 12.84 5.15 17.39
N LEU A 456 13.17 4.62 18.57
CA LEU A 456 14.51 4.19 18.94
C LEU A 456 14.52 2.66 19.10
N CYS A 457 15.57 2.04 18.59
CA CYS A 457 15.72 0.59 18.48
C CYS A 457 16.91 0.09 19.29
N ILE A 458 16.86 -1.18 19.69
CA ILE A 458 17.94 -1.93 20.35
C ILE A 458 18.16 -3.27 19.64
N LEU A 459 19.39 -3.76 19.62
CA LEU A 459 19.74 -5.14 19.25
C LEU A 459 21.00 -5.62 19.98
N VAL A 460 21.26 -6.92 19.94
CA VAL A 460 22.48 -7.55 20.49
C VAL A 460 23.64 -7.46 19.49
N ALA A 461 24.82 -7.11 19.98
CA ALA A 461 26.05 -7.04 19.22
C ALA A 461 27.13 -7.98 19.78
N ASN A 462 27.85 -8.63 18.88
CA ASN A 462 28.98 -9.50 19.19
C ASN A 462 30.21 -8.69 19.66
N PRO A 463 31.22 -9.32 20.29
CA PRO A 463 32.45 -8.62 20.71
C PRO A 463 33.21 -7.90 19.60
N ASN A 464 32.99 -8.27 18.33
CA ASN A 464 33.57 -7.61 17.15
C ASN A 464 32.66 -6.50 16.57
N HIS A 465 31.64 -6.06 17.31
CA HIS A 465 30.60 -5.10 16.93
C HIS A 465 29.64 -5.53 15.82
N SER A 466 29.82 -6.72 15.22
CA SER A 466 28.81 -7.25 14.29
C SER A 466 27.48 -7.48 15.00
N VAL A 467 26.38 -7.13 14.33
CA VAL A 467 25.03 -7.21 14.90
C VAL A 467 24.44 -8.61 14.78
N GLN A 468 23.64 -8.99 15.78
CA GLN A 468 22.75 -10.15 15.70
C GLN A 468 21.35 -9.65 15.32
N LEU A 469 20.96 -9.83 14.06
CA LEU A 469 19.65 -9.38 13.57
C LEU A 469 18.50 -10.13 14.27
N GLY A 470 17.37 -9.44 14.48
CA GLY A 470 16.19 -10.02 15.12
C GLY A 470 16.29 -10.22 16.64
N THR A 471 17.33 -9.70 17.30
CA THR A 471 17.57 -9.87 18.75
C THR A 471 17.07 -8.71 19.60
N GLY A 472 16.35 -7.73 19.03
CA GLY A 472 15.73 -6.67 19.82
C GLY A 472 14.54 -6.00 19.16
N ASN A 473 14.14 -4.83 19.67
CA ASN A 473 12.91 -4.13 19.29
C ASN A 473 13.11 -2.63 19.10
N CYS A 474 12.13 -1.98 18.46
CA CYS A 474 11.99 -0.53 18.39
C CYS A 474 10.81 -0.05 19.24
N VAL A 475 10.96 1.08 19.93
CA VAL A 475 9.93 1.72 20.74
C VAL A 475 9.77 3.17 20.29
N GLU A 476 8.53 3.63 20.23
CA GLU A 476 8.18 4.99 19.84
C GLU A 476 8.88 6.01 20.76
N LEU A 477 9.45 7.04 20.15
CA LEU A 477 10.09 8.13 20.88
C LEU A 477 9.01 9.04 21.49
N PRO A 478 9.18 9.51 22.73
CA PRO A 478 8.31 10.54 23.30
C PRO A 478 8.23 11.76 22.37
N ILE A 479 7.01 12.23 22.13
CA ILE A 479 6.73 13.46 21.39
C ILE A 479 6.58 14.55 22.45
N ASN A 480 7.54 15.48 22.53
CA ASN A 480 7.33 16.69 23.32
C ASN A 480 6.50 17.69 22.49
N ARG A 481 5.47 18.25 23.12
CA ARG A 481 4.68 19.36 22.60
C ARG A 481 5.40 20.68 22.76
#